data_AF-A0A3N5HQ73-F1
#
_entry.id   AF-A0A3N5HQ73-F1
#
_cell.length_a   1.000
_cell.length_b   1.000
_cell.length_c   1.000
_cell.angle_alpha   90.00
_cell.angle_beta   90.00
_cell.angle_gamma   90.00
#
_symmetry.space_group_name_H-M   'P 1'
#
loop_
_entity.id
_entity.type
_entity.pdbx_description
1 polymer ?
#
loop_
_entity_poly.entity_id
_entity_poly.type
_entity_poly.pdbx_seq_one_letter_code
_entity_poly.pdbx_strand_id
1 'polypeptide(L)'
;GGDAKTDLALLKVEGTGLPVIPLGDSSRLEVGEPVMAVGNPFGLEQTVTTGIVSATGRSIGAGPYDDFIQTDASINPGNSGGPLVNARGEVIGVNTAIASGGGGSVGIGFAIPTNLAKPIVAQLAETGRVTRAWLGVSIQPLTSELATSFGLPDTAGALVGSVMENSPAARVGLKQGDVITKYDGRPVARSTDLPRAVAETPVGREVPIEVMRDGKRLALTVKVAQLEEEPDRWASAAERSAATRLGIAARPVPRELARSRNLPEGRGVLVERVEDGSKAQIAGVAAGDVIVEVNRTPVASVGALQAALDKHPAGKPVLLLVNREGQSLYLTVSV
;
A
#
# COMPACT_ATOMS: atom_id res chain seq x y z
N GLY A 1 23.55 -5.94 -7.01
CA GLY A 1 23.00 -4.65 -6.56
C GLY A 1 21.93 -4.89 -5.51
N GLY A 2 21.15 -3.88 -5.13
CA GLY A 2 20.07 -4.03 -4.14
C GLY A 2 18.94 -3.04 -4.36
N ASP A 3 17.77 -3.37 -3.81
CA ASP A 3 16.52 -2.63 -3.94
C ASP A 3 15.78 -2.57 -2.59
N ALA A 4 15.94 -1.44 -1.89
CA ALA A 4 15.41 -1.24 -0.55
C ALA A 4 13.86 -1.21 -0.50
N LYS A 5 13.18 -0.87 -1.61
CA LYS A 5 11.71 -0.74 -1.61
C LYS A 5 10.98 -2.08 -1.69
N THR A 6 11.71 -3.18 -1.90
CA THR A 6 11.19 -4.56 -1.89
C THR A 6 12.00 -5.50 -1.01
N ASP A 7 12.97 -4.98 -0.24
CA ASP A 7 13.94 -5.74 0.56
C ASP A 7 14.61 -6.91 -0.20
N LEU A 8 15.18 -6.62 -1.37
CA LEU A 8 15.88 -7.60 -2.21
C LEU A 8 17.30 -7.16 -2.55
N ALA A 9 18.22 -8.11 -2.59
CA ALA A 9 19.60 -7.91 -3.06
C ALA A 9 20.06 -9.05 -3.96
N LEU A 10 20.88 -8.71 -4.95
CA LEU A 10 21.60 -9.67 -5.80
C LEU A 10 23.10 -9.55 -5.54
N LEU A 11 23.67 -10.66 -5.06
CA LEU A 11 25.11 -10.84 -4.83
C LEU A 11 25.69 -11.75 -5.92
N LYS A 12 26.96 -11.53 -6.27
CA LYS A 12 27.74 -12.48 -7.08
C LYS A 12 28.66 -13.28 -6.18
N VAL A 13 28.68 -14.60 -6.33
CA VAL A 13 29.66 -15.50 -5.72
C VAL A 13 30.61 -15.97 -6.81
N GLU A 14 31.91 -15.88 -6.59
CA GLU A 14 32.91 -16.42 -7.52
C GLU A 14 33.05 -17.93 -7.30
N GLY A 15 32.74 -18.73 -8.33
CA GLY A 15 32.80 -20.19 -8.27
C GLY A 15 32.23 -20.84 -9.53
N THR A 16 32.48 -22.13 -9.70
CA THR A 16 32.02 -22.94 -10.85
C THR A 16 31.37 -24.22 -10.37
N GLY A 17 30.32 -24.69 -11.04
CA GLY A 17 29.61 -25.92 -10.65
C GLY A 17 28.81 -25.80 -9.35
N LEU A 18 28.48 -24.57 -8.92
CA LEU A 18 27.66 -24.32 -7.73
C LEU A 18 26.24 -24.89 -7.93
N PRO A 19 25.63 -25.51 -6.90
CA PRO A 19 24.26 -26.02 -6.99
C PRO A 19 23.26 -24.86 -7.11
N VAL A 20 22.17 -25.10 -7.85
CA VAL A 20 21.08 -24.14 -8.06
C VAL A 20 19.73 -24.77 -7.74
N ILE A 21 18.79 -23.97 -7.26
CA ILE A 21 17.41 -24.36 -6.94
C ILE A 21 16.44 -23.65 -7.92
N PRO A 22 15.45 -24.34 -8.51
CA PRO A 22 14.55 -23.72 -9.48
C PRO A 22 13.62 -22.70 -8.84
N LEU A 23 13.33 -21.60 -9.55
CA LEU A 23 12.39 -20.56 -9.11
C LEU A 23 10.98 -20.83 -9.64
N GLY A 24 10.11 -21.36 -8.78
CA GLY A 24 8.71 -21.66 -9.07
C GLY A 24 7.85 -20.43 -9.31
N ASP A 25 6.62 -20.67 -9.74
CA ASP A 25 5.60 -19.64 -10.00
C ASP A 25 4.75 -19.38 -8.75
N SER A 26 4.98 -18.23 -8.10
CA SER A 26 4.28 -17.87 -6.87
C SER A 26 2.83 -17.41 -7.08
N SER A 27 2.39 -17.19 -8.32
CA SER A 27 0.99 -16.82 -8.63
C SER A 27 0.03 -18.01 -8.56
N ARG A 28 0.58 -19.23 -8.51
CA ARG A 28 -0.17 -20.51 -8.50
C ARG A 28 -0.28 -21.15 -7.10
N LEU A 29 0.07 -20.40 -6.05
CA LEU A 29 0.05 -20.89 -4.67
C LEU A 29 -1.37 -20.95 -4.11
N GLU A 30 -1.77 -22.13 -3.65
CA GLU A 30 -3.03 -22.33 -2.92
C GLU A 30 -2.81 -22.31 -1.40
N VAL A 31 -3.80 -21.78 -0.66
CA VAL A 31 -3.75 -21.76 0.82
C VAL A 31 -3.90 -23.19 1.33
N GLY A 32 -2.95 -23.63 2.16
CA GLY A 32 -2.81 -25.03 2.58
C GLY A 32 -1.73 -25.82 1.83
N GLU A 33 -1.09 -25.28 0.77
CA GLU A 33 0.05 -25.96 0.15
C GLU A 33 1.21 -26.13 1.17
N PRO A 34 1.81 -27.33 1.31
CA PRO A 34 2.93 -27.57 2.20
C PRO A 34 4.22 -26.93 1.69
N VAL A 35 4.93 -26.25 2.60
CA VAL A 35 6.16 -25.50 2.34
C VAL A 35 7.24 -25.77 3.37
N MET A 36 8.49 -25.46 2.98
CA MET A 36 9.69 -25.54 3.82
C MET A 36 10.42 -24.21 3.78
N ALA A 37 10.67 -23.61 4.95
CA ALA A 37 11.56 -22.46 5.08
C ALA A 37 12.97 -22.97 5.40
N VAL A 38 13.98 -22.45 4.70
CA VAL A 38 15.39 -22.83 4.89
C VAL A 38 16.22 -21.59 5.23
N GLY A 39 17.11 -21.69 6.22
CA GLY A 39 17.93 -20.57 6.67
C GLY A 39 19.00 -20.95 7.69
N ASN A 40 19.57 -19.94 8.37
CA ASN A 40 20.54 -20.08 9.45
C ASN A 40 20.07 -19.30 10.70
N PRO A 41 18.94 -19.70 11.32
CA PRO A 41 18.39 -19.03 12.49
C PRO A 41 19.42 -18.95 13.62
N PHE A 42 19.60 -17.75 14.17
CA PHE A 42 20.52 -17.46 15.28
C PHE A 42 21.98 -17.95 15.08
N GLY A 43 22.40 -18.29 13.85
CA GLY A 43 23.73 -18.84 13.57
C GLY A 43 23.90 -20.34 13.84
N LEU A 44 22.81 -21.09 14.05
CA LEU A 44 22.82 -22.52 14.43
C LEU A 44 23.02 -23.50 13.25
N GLU A 45 23.66 -23.05 12.17
CA GLU A 45 23.83 -23.76 10.89
C GLU A 45 22.51 -24.07 10.15
N GLN A 46 22.59 -24.81 9.03
CA GLN A 46 21.50 -24.95 8.07
C GLN A 46 20.25 -25.63 8.68
N THR A 47 19.26 -24.81 8.99
CA THR A 47 17.99 -25.24 9.58
C THR A 47 16.89 -25.26 8.52
N VAL A 48 16.06 -26.29 8.57
CA VAL A 48 14.82 -26.39 7.78
C VAL A 48 13.64 -26.45 8.74
N THR A 49 12.62 -25.62 8.52
CA THR A 49 11.33 -25.70 9.21
C THR A 49 10.21 -25.91 8.21
N THR A 50 9.16 -26.63 8.60
CA THR A 50 8.04 -26.99 7.71
C THR A 50 6.74 -26.31 8.17
N GLY A 51 5.81 -26.15 7.25
CA GLY A 51 4.49 -25.55 7.48
C GLY A 51 3.65 -25.55 6.21
N ILE A 52 2.69 -24.65 6.13
CA ILE A 52 1.80 -24.43 4.98
C ILE A 52 1.81 -22.96 4.52
N VAL A 53 1.33 -22.70 3.31
CA VAL A 53 0.88 -21.37 2.89
C VAL A 53 -0.38 -21.01 3.67
N SER A 54 -0.29 -20.06 4.61
CA SER A 54 -1.43 -19.62 5.44
C SER A 54 -2.27 -18.54 4.75
N ALA A 55 -1.67 -17.73 3.85
CA ALA A 55 -2.33 -16.71 3.04
C ALA A 55 -1.39 -16.23 1.91
N THR A 56 -1.94 -15.62 0.86
CA THR A 56 -1.19 -15.02 -0.24
C THR A 56 -1.53 -13.54 -0.43
N GLY A 57 -0.52 -12.73 -0.77
CA GLY A 57 -0.68 -11.29 -1.00
C GLY A 57 -1.10 -10.48 0.23
N ARG A 58 -0.44 -10.73 1.37
CA ARG A 58 -0.58 -9.91 2.58
C ARG A 58 0.10 -8.55 2.39
N SER A 59 -0.60 -7.48 2.80
CA SER A 59 0.05 -6.25 3.22
C SER A 59 0.27 -6.29 4.74
N ILE A 60 1.44 -5.85 5.16
CA ILE A 60 1.94 -5.79 6.55
C ILE A 60 2.46 -4.39 6.93
N GLY A 61 2.47 -3.44 5.98
CA GLY A 61 2.98 -2.08 6.15
C GLY A 61 4.48 -1.93 5.88
N ALA A 62 5.12 -2.86 5.15
CA ALA A 62 6.55 -2.81 4.89
C ALA A 62 6.91 -1.88 3.71
N GLY A 63 6.06 -1.78 2.70
CA GLY A 63 6.25 -0.83 1.60
C GLY A 63 5.14 -0.83 0.53
N PRO A 64 5.30 -0.03 -0.53
CA PRO A 64 4.32 0.09 -1.62
C PRO A 64 4.22 -1.14 -2.54
N TYR A 65 5.02 -2.18 -2.29
CA TYR A 65 5.05 -3.46 -3.02
C TYR A 65 4.63 -4.65 -2.14
N ASP A 66 3.95 -4.37 -1.03
CA ASP A 66 3.37 -5.31 -0.08
C ASP A 66 2.47 -6.37 -0.76
N ASP A 67 2.96 -7.61 -0.87
CA ASP A 67 2.23 -8.78 -1.40
C ASP A 67 2.77 -10.10 -0.80
N PHE A 68 3.04 -10.13 0.50
CA PHE A 68 3.75 -11.25 1.13
C PHE A 68 2.95 -12.56 1.09
N ILE A 69 3.65 -13.67 0.87
CA ILE A 69 3.17 -15.02 1.22
C ILE A 69 3.28 -15.14 2.74
N GLN A 70 2.19 -15.54 3.40
CA GLN A 70 2.20 -15.88 4.83
C GLN A 70 2.42 -17.39 4.99
N THR A 71 3.24 -17.79 5.97
CA THR A 71 3.39 -19.18 6.39
C THR A 71 3.45 -19.31 7.92
N ASP A 72 3.08 -20.47 8.43
CA ASP A 72 3.26 -20.90 9.82
C ASP A 72 4.57 -21.66 10.04
N ALA A 73 5.30 -21.98 8.96
CA ALA A 73 6.68 -22.48 9.04
C ALA A 73 7.53 -21.51 9.88
N SER A 74 8.30 -22.06 10.83
CA SER A 74 8.97 -21.24 11.84
C SER A 74 10.16 -20.46 11.29
N ILE A 75 9.88 -19.22 10.87
CA ILE A 75 10.85 -18.21 10.49
C ILE A 75 11.32 -17.47 11.76
N ASN A 76 12.63 -17.30 11.89
CA ASN A 76 13.30 -16.57 12.98
C ASN A 76 14.44 -15.72 12.40
N PRO A 77 14.97 -14.71 13.12
CA PRO A 77 16.16 -13.95 12.71
C PRO A 77 17.31 -14.87 12.28
N GLY A 78 17.83 -14.64 11.07
CA GLY A 78 18.77 -15.56 10.38
C GLY A 78 18.15 -16.46 9.30
N ASN A 79 16.82 -16.46 9.15
CA ASN A 79 16.16 -17.02 7.96
C ASN A 79 15.95 -16.00 6.83
N SER A 80 16.02 -14.70 7.12
CA SER A 80 15.82 -13.63 6.13
C SER A 80 16.82 -13.75 4.98
N GLY A 81 16.33 -13.66 3.73
CA GLY A 81 17.09 -13.93 2.51
C GLY A 81 17.16 -15.43 2.13
N GLY A 82 16.82 -16.35 3.02
CA GLY A 82 16.68 -17.78 2.72
C GLY A 82 15.38 -18.10 1.96
N PRO A 83 15.31 -19.24 1.25
CA PRO A 83 14.14 -19.57 0.44
C PRO A 83 12.96 -20.12 1.25
N LEU A 84 11.75 -19.82 0.79
CA LEU A 84 10.54 -20.58 1.05
C LEU A 84 10.28 -21.49 -0.15
N VAL A 85 10.28 -22.80 0.08
CA VAL A 85 10.31 -23.85 -0.95
C VAL A 85 9.03 -24.68 -0.88
N ASN A 86 8.45 -25.03 -2.02
CA ASN A 86 7.27 -25.90 -2.09
C ASN A 86 7.65 -27.40 -2.08
N ALA A 87 6.65 -28.28 -1.99
CA ALA A 87 6.84 -29.74 -2.03
C ALA A 87 7.44 -30.30 -3.35
N ARG A 88 7.63 -29.47 -4.39
CA ARG A 88 8.30 -29.83 -5.66
C ARG A 88 9.78 -29.45 -5.69
N GLY A 89 10.30 -28.83 -4.63
CA GLY A 89 11.67 -28.33 -4.56
C GLY A 89 11.88 -26.99 -5.26
N GLU A 90 10.81 -26.27 -5.62
CA GLU A 90 10.87 -24.96 -6.25
C GLU A 90 10.80 -23.85 -5.18
N VAL A 91 11.65 -22.83 -5.28
CA VAL A 91 11.50 -21.61 -4.48
C VAL A 91 10.23 -20.90 -4.91
N ILE A 92 9.35 -20.58 -3.97
CA ILE A 92 8.11 -19.82 -4.19
C ILE A 92 8.09 -18.48 -3.44
N GLY A 93 9.03 -18.26 -2.52
CA GLY A 93 9.32 -16.94 -1.98
C GLY A 93 10.71 -16.83 -1.33
N VAL A 94 11.08 -15.60 -0.95
CA VAL A 94 12.28 -15.29 -0.15
C VAL A 94 11.81 -14.88 1.23
N ASN A 95 12.25 -15.56 2.28
CA ASN A 95 11.87 -15.26 3.68
C ASN A 95 12.36 -13.85 4.05
N THR A 96 11.50 -13.07 4.72
CA THR A 96 11.78 -11.64 5.00
C THR A 96 11.56 -11.32 6.48
N ALA A 97 10.32 -11.43 6.93
CA ALA A 97 9.85 -10.86 8.19
C ALA A 97 8.93 -11.82 8.96
N ILE A 98 8.60 -11.44 10.21
CA ILE A 98 7.63 -12.13 11.06
C ILE A 98 6.76 -11.09 11.78
N ALA A 99 5.52 -11.44 12.12
CA ALA A 99 4.77 -10.71 13.14
C ALA A 99 5.09 -11.34 14.50
N SER A 100 5.73 -10.60 15.41
CA SER A 100 6.06 -11.10 16.76
C SER A 100 6.20 -9.98 17.77
N GLY A 101 5.67 -10.20 18.98
CA GLY A 101 5.89 -9.33 20.14
C GLY A 101 7.18 -9.62 20.91
N GLY A 102 7.91 -10.70 20.58
CA GLY A 102 9.09 -11.16 21.31
C GLY A 102 10.31 -11.50 20.44
N GLY A 103 10.28 -11.18 19.14
CA GLY A 103 11.40 -11.39 18.20
C GLY A 103 11.58 -12.83 17.68
N GLY A 104 10.89 -13.81 18.24
CA GLY A 104 10.83 -15.20 17.75
C GLY A 104 9.52 -15.54 17.02
N SER A 105 9.51 -16.63 16.26
CA SER A 105 8.32 -17.17 15.57
C SER A 105 7.13 -17.38 16.52
N VAL A 106 5.95 -16.96 16.08
CA VAL A 106 4.65 -17.32 16.66
C VAL A 106 3.70 -17.95 15.62
N GLY A 107 4.27 -18.55 14.56
CA GLY A 107 3.50 -19.13 13.45
C GLY A 107 2.95 -18.09 12.45
N ILE A 108 3.58 -16.90 12.37
CA ILE A 108 3.22 -15.84 11.42
C ILE A 108 4.50 -15.29 10.78
N GLY A 109 5.01 -16.02 9.79
CA GLY A 109 6.14 -15.63 8.94
C GLY A 109 5.70 -15.11 7.57
N PHE A 110 6.56 -14.27 6.97
CA PHE A 110 6.30 -13.60 5.69
C PHE A 110 7.47 -13.76 4.71
N ALA A 111 7.14 -14.05 3.44
CA ALA A 111 8.10 -14.17 2.34
C ALA A 111 7.69 -13.36 1.11
N ILE A 112 8.66 -12.71 0.46
CA ILE A 112 8.50 -12.01 -0.83
C ILE A 112 8.24 -13.05 -1.94
N PRO A 113 7.16 -12.94 -2.74
CA PRO A 113 6.87 -13.93 -3.79
C PRO A 113 7.92 -13.97 -4.91
N THR A 114 8.25 -15.15 -5.44
CA THR A 114 9.22 -15.26 -6.55
C THR A 114 8.82 -14.49 -7.80
N ASN A 115 7.53 -14.31 -8.09
CA ASN A 115 7.11 -13.52 -9.25
C ASN A 115 7.37 -12.01 -9.09
N LEU A 116 7.47 -11.50 -7.85
CA LEU A 116 7.96 -10.14 -7.59
C LEU A 116 9.50 -10.10 -7.67
N ALA A 117 10.18 -11.10 -7.11
CA ALA A 117 11.65 -11.14 -7.08
C ALA A 117 12.31 -11.35 -8.46
N LYS A 118 11.73 -12.18 -9.34
CA LYS A 118 12.27 -12.51 -10.68
C LYS A 118 12.64 -11.28 -11.53
N PRO A 119 11.74 -10.32 -11.83
CA PRO A 119 12.07 -9.15 -12.65
C PRO A 119 13.05 -8.20 -11.96
N ILE A 120 13.04 -8.14 -10.63
CA ILE A 120 13.96 -7.30 -9.83
C ILE A 120 15.39 -7.87 -9.91
N VAL A 121 15.54 -9.17 -9.71
CA VAL A 121 16.84 -9.87 -9.84
C VAL A 121 17.40 -9.74 -11.25
N ALA A 122 16.57 -9.83 -12.30
CA ALA A 122 17.00 -9.59 -13.68
C ALA A 122 17.57 -8.18 -13.89
N GLN A 123 16.83 -7.13 -13.50
CA GLN A 123 17.31 -5.74 -13.61
C GLN A 123 18.58 -5.47 -12.79
N LEU A 124 18.68 -6.06 -11.59
CA LEU A 124 19.87 -5.98 -10.74
C LEU A 124 21.08 -6.74 -11.31
N ALA A 125 20.88 -7.72 -12.19
CA ALA A 125 21.94 -8.42 -12.92
C ALA A 125 22.39 -7.66 -14.17
N GLU A 126 21.43 -7.10 -14.94
CA GLU A 126 21.68 -6.41 -16.21
C GLU A 126 22.22 -4.99 -16.02
N THR A 127 21.69 -4.24 -15.05
CA THR A 127 21.95 -2.79 -14.88
C THR A 127 22.50 -2.41 -13.50
N GLY A 128 22.45 -3.34 -12.54
CA GLY A 128 22.83 -3.10 -11.14
C GLY A 128 21.83 -2.28 -10.32
N ARG A 129 20.74 -1.78 -10.92
CA ARG A 129 19.68 -0.96 -10.33
C ARG A 129 18.29 -1.51 -10.69
N VAL A 130 17.23 -0.96 -10.09
CA VAL A 130 15.83 -1.27 -10.44
C VAL A 130 15.16 -0.02 -10.98
N THR A 131 14.70 -0.08 -12.23
CA THR A 131 13.93 0.97 -12.88
C THR A 131 12.45 0.73 -12.62
N ARG A 132 11.81 1.73 -12.00
CA ARG A 132 10.40 1.62 -11.57
C ARG A 132 9.46 2.30 -12.54
N ALA A 133 8.58 1.50 -13.14
CA ALA A 133 7.34 1.97 -13.73
C ALA A 133 6.40 2.59 -12.68
N TRP A 134 5.72 3.67 -13.05
CA TRP A 134 4.82 4.41 -12.18
C TRP A 134 3.68 5.10 -12.94
N LEU A 135 2.56 5.32 -12.23
CA LEU A 135 1.42 6.10 -12.70
C LEU A 135 1.28 7.47 -12.02
N GLY A 136 1.80 7.64 -10.80
CA GLY A 136 1.61 8.83 -9.97
C GLY A 136 0.25 8.91 -9.28
N VAL A 137 -0.09 7.85 -8.54
CA VAL A 137 -1.30 7.76 -7.71
C VAL A 137 -0.95 7.24 -6.32
N SER A 138 -1.63 7.75 -5.28
CA SER A 138 -1.83 6.94 -4.06
C SER A 138 -3.08 6.09 -4.26
N ILE A 139 -3.08 4.89 -3.68
CA ILE A 139 -4.24 3.99 -3.71
C ILE A 139 -4.50 3.40 -2.32
N GLN A 140 -5.74 2.98 -2.10
CA GLN A 140 -6.15 2.26 -0.89
C GLN A 140 -7.07 1.09 -1.24
N PRO A 141 -7.21 0.09 -0.34
CA PRO A 141 -8.25 -0.92 -0.44
C PRO A 141 -9.64 -0.28 -0.48
N LEU A 142 -10.53 -0.84 -1.30
CA LEU A 142 -11.94 -0.50 -1.30
C LEU A 142 -12.67 -1.37 -0.26
N THR A 143 -12.99 -0.81 0.91
CA THR A 143 -13.79 -1.51 1.93
C THR A 143 -15.26 -1.54 1.56
N SER A 144 -16.08 -2.36 2.22
CA SER A 144 -17.53 -2.46 1.97
C SER A 144 -18.26 -1.13 2.18
N GLU A 145 -17.81 -0.34 3.15
CA GLU A 145 -18.34 0.98 3.49
C GLU A 145 -17.98 2.01 2.41
N LEU A 146 -16.76 1.93 1.87
CA LEU A 146 -16.32 2.76 0.75
C LEU A 146 -17.01 2.35 -0.56
N ALA A 147 -17.13 1.05 -0.87
CA ALA A 147 -17.89 0.55 -2.01
C ALA A 147 -19.34 1.09 -1.99
N THR A 148 -20.02 0.95 -0.85
CA THR A 148 -21.36 1.50 -0.64
C THR A 148 -21.40 3.03 -0.83
N SER A 149 -20.42 3.75 -0.26
CA SER A 149 -20.33 5.21 -0.34
C SER A 149 -20.00 5.74 -1.75
N PHE A 150 -19.42 4.91 -2.62
CA PHE A 150 -19.10 5.23 -4.01
C PHE A 150 -20.12 4.66 -5.01
N GLY A 151 -21.17 3.97 -4.53
CA GLY A 151 -22.23 3.38 -5.36
C GLY A 151 -21.81 2.14 -6.13
N LEU A 152 -20.89 1.34 -5.57
CA LEU A 152 -20.29 0.18 -6.20
C LEU A 152 -20.95 -1.13 -5.71
N PRO A 153 -21.08 -2.16 -6.56
CA PRO A 153 -21.76 -3.42 -6.21
C PRO A 153 -20.89 -4.36 -5.36
N ASP A 154 -19.58 -4.16 -5.38
CA ASP A 154 -18.58 -5.00 -4.73
C ASP A 154 -17.34 -4.18 -4.32
N THR A 155 -16.36 -4.84 -3.71
CA THR A 155 -15.11 -4.27 -3.21
C THR A 155 -13.92 -4.42 -4.17
N ALA A 156 -14.14 -4.78 -5.43
CA ALA A 156 -13.06 -5.03 -6.37
C ALA A 156 -12.42 -3.72 -6.90
N GLY A 157 -11.09 -3.71 -6.95
CA GLY A 157 -10.30 -2.63 -7.56
C GLY A 157 -9.33 -1.94 -6.62
N ALA A 158 -8.75 -0.85 -7.13
CA ALA A 158 -7.91 0.07 -6.38
C ALA A 158 -8.58 1.45 -6.33
N LEU A 159 -8.96 1.93 -5.14
CA LEU A 159 -9.49 3.28 -4.96
C LEU A 159 -8.34 4.28 -4.98
N VAL A 160 -8.40 5.26 -5.89
CA VAL A 160 -7.39 6.32 -6.06
C VAL A 160 -7.54 7.34 -4.94
N GLY A 161 -6.64 7.27 -3.96
CA GLY A 161 -6.58 8.18 -2.81
C GLY A 161 -6.09 9.57 -3.20
N SER A 162 -5.12 9.66 -4.11
CA SER A 162 -4.63 10.90 -4.72
C SER A 162 -4.10 10.65 -6.13
N VAL A 163 -3.98 11.74 -6.91
CA VAL A 163 -3.23 11.76 -8.18
C VAL A 163 -2.18 12.84 -8.05
N MET A 164 -0.91 12.50 -8.26
CA MET A 164 0.20 13.45 -8.14
C MET A 164 0.29 14.33 -9.40
N GLU A 165 0.62 15.60 -9.23
CA GLU A 165 0.72 16.55 -10.34
C GLU A 165 1.78 16.14 -11.37
N ASN A 166 1.58 16.54 -12.63
CA ASN A 166 2.46 16.24 -13.78
C ASN A 166 2.67 14.73 -14.11
N SER A 167 2.08 13.82 -13.34
CA SER A 167 2.17 12.36 -13.49
C SER A 167 1.48 11.82 -14.76
N PRO A 168 1.78 10.56 -15.17
CA PRO A 168 1.00 9.84 -16.17
C PRO A 168 -0.52 9.83 -15.91
N ALA A 169 -0.93 9.58 -14.66
CA ALA A 169 -2.33 9.55 -14.25
C ALA A 169 -3.01 10.93 -14.40
N ALA A 170 -2.33 12.02 -14.00
CA ALA A 170 -2.84 13.37 -14.18
C ALA A 170 -3.02 13.72 -15.68
N ARG A 171 -2.06 13.32 -16.53
CA ARG A 171 -2.09 13.59 -17.98
C ARG A 171 -3.27 12.93 -18.71
N VAL A 172 -3.78 11.80 -18.20
CA VAL A 172 -4.96 11.12 -18.77
C VAL A 172 -6.28 11.55 -18.11
N GLY A 173 -6.25 12.51 -17.19
CA GLY A 173 -7.45 12.95 -16.47
C GLY A 173 -8.03 11.90 -15.52
N LEU A 174 -7.18 10.99 -14.99
CA LEU A 174 -7.51 10.21 -13.78
C LEU A 174 -7.69 11.17 -12.60
N LYS A 175 -8.53 10.81 -11.64
CA LYS A 175 -8.88 11.65 -10.49
C LYS A 175 -8.88 10.87 -9.19
N GLN A 176 -8.64 11.60 -8.11
CA GLN A 176 -8.98 11.18 -6.76
C GLN A 176 -10.46 10.76 -6.70
N GLY A 177 -10.73 9.61 -6.07
CA GLY A 177 -12.06 9.02 -6.02
C GLY A 177 -12.45 8.14 -7.22
N ASP A 178 -11.58 7.99 -8.22
CA ASP A 178 -11.73 6.92 -9.21
C ASP A 178 -11.45 5.55 -8.54
N VAL A 179 -12.17 4.50 -8.93
CA VAL A 179 -11.77 3.11 -8.65
C VAL A 179 -11.25 2.46 -9.92
N ILE A 180 -9.98 2.07 -9.94
CA ILE A 180 -9.38 1.34 -11.06
C ILE A 180 -9.80 -0.12 -10.95
N THR A 181 -10.56 -0.60 -11.93
CA THR A 181 -11.15 -1.97 -11.96
C THR A 181 -10.43 -2.92 -12.90
N LYS A 182 -9.60 -2.38 -13.82
CA LYS A 182 -8.87 -3.16 -14.84
C LYS A 182 -7.61 -2.42 -15.28
N TYR A 183 -6.54 -3.17 -15.54
CA TYR A 183 -5.25 -2.65 -16.00
C TYR A 183 -4.62 -3.61 -17.01
N ASP A 184 -4.20 -3.10 -18.17
CA ASP A 184 -3.67 -3.88 -19.32
C ASP A 184 -4.53 -5.11 -19.67
N GLY A 185 -5.86 -4.92 -19.67
CA GLY A 185 -6.85 -5.96 -19.91
C GLY A 185 -7.11 -6.93 -18.75
N ARG A 186 -6.26 -6.96 -17.71
CA ARG A 186 -6.43 -7.80 -16.51
C ARG A 186 -7.36 -7.14 -15.48
N PRO A 187 -8.30 -7.85 -14.84
CA PRO A 187 -9.05 -7.32 -13.71
C PRO A 187 -8.12 -6.92 -12.55
N VAL A 188 -8.45 -5.84 -11.85
CA VAL A 188 -7.85 -5.48 -10.56
C VAL A 188 -8.82 -5.96 -9.49
N ALA A 189 -8.54 -7.09 -8.84
CA ALA A 189 -9.44 -7.65 -7.83
C ALA A 189 -9.20 -7.02 -6.45
N ARG A 190 -7.94 -6.69 -6.15
CA ARG A 190 -7.47 -6.10 -4.90
C ARG A 190 -6.61 -4.87 -5.21
N SER A 191 -6.51 -3.93 -4.27
CA SER A 191 -5.66 -2.75 -4.45
C SER A 191 -4.18 -3.09 -4.69
N THR A 192 -3.67 -4.18 -4.11
CA THR A 192 -2.28 -4.66 -4.28
C THR A 192 -1.98 -5.23 -5.67
N ASP A 193 -3.01 -5.58 -6.46
CA ASP A 193 -2.79 -6.12 -7.81
C ASP A 193 -2.31 -5.03 -8.78
N LEU A 194 -2.71 -3.76 -8.57
CA LEU A 194 -2.35 -2.64 -9.44
C LEU A 194 -0.87 -2.23 -9.33
N PRO A 195 -0.25 -2.02 -8.15
CA PRO A 195 1.19 -1.73 -8.04
C PRO A 195 2.07 -2.80 -8.68
N ARG A 196 1.69 -4.08 -8.56
CA ARG A 196 2.37 -5.18 -9.23
C ARG A 196 2.23 -5.08 -10.76
N ALA A 197 1.02 -4.93 -11.27
CA ALA A 197 0.78 -4.83 -12.71
C ALA A 197 1.48 -3.61 -13.35
N VAL A 198 1.56 -2.49 -12.62
CA VAL A 198 2.35 -1.32 -13.01
C VAL A 198 3.85 -1.65 -12.99
N ALA A 199 4.37 -2.29 -11.95
CA ALA A 199 5.79 -2.69 -11.87
C ALA A 199 6.20 -3.73 -12.93
N GLU A 200 5.29 -4.60 -13.37
CA GLU A 200 5.46 -5.52 -14.51
C GLU A 200 5.45 -4.81 -15.87
N THR A 201 5.00 -3.55 -15.94
CA THR A 201 4.84 -2.83 -17.21
C THR A 201 6.16 -2.15 -17.63
N PRO A 202 6.65 -2.36 -18.86
CA PRO A 202 7.81 -1.61 -19.39
C PRO A 202 7.56 -0.09 -19.40
N VAL A 203 8.55 0.68 -18.92
CA VAL A 203 8.52 2.15 -18.99
C VAL A 203 8.35 2.61 -20.45
N GLY A 204 7.46 3.58 -20.66
CA GLY A 204 7.11 4.11 -21.97
C GLY A 204 5.99 3.35 -22.70
N ARG A 205 5.55 2.18 -22.20
CA ARG A 205 4.36 1.47 -22.73
C ARG A 205 3.09 2.26 -22.43
N GLU A 206 2.19 2.28 -23.41
CA GLU A 206 0.82 2.76 -23.25
C GLU A 206 -0.10 1.59 -22.87
N VAL A 207 -0.88 1.76 -21.80
CA VAL A 207 -1.70 0.71 -21.19
C VAL A 207 -3.16 1.17 -21.06
N PRO A 208 -4.15 0.37 -21.52
CA PRO A 208 -5.55 0.65 -21.26
C PRO A 208 -5.92 0.33 -19.80
N ILE A 209 -6.65 1.24 -19.16
CA ILE A 209 -7.22 1.09 -17.83
C ILE A 209 -8.73 1.35 -17.85
N GLU A 210 -9.51 0.56 -17.10
CA GLU A 210 -10.94 0.81 -16.90
C GLU A 210 -11.21 1.26 -15.47
N VAL A 211 -11.83 2.42 -15.32
CA VAL A 211 -12.07 3.08 -14.04
C VAL A 211 -13.55 3.35 -13.83
N MET A 212 -14.01 3.29 -12.58
CA MET A 212 -15.34 3.70 -12.18
C MET A 212 -15.27 5.08 -11.53
N ARG A 213 -16.02 6.04 -12.08
CA ARG A 213 -16.14 7.42 -11.58
C ARG A 213 -17.61 7.78 -11.48
N ASP A 214 -18.09 8.12 -10.28
CA ASP A 214 -19.49 8.52 -10.03
C ASP A 214 -20.53 7.55 -10.63
N GLY A 215 -20.30 6.24 -10.42
CA GLY A 215 -21.14 5.15 -10.95
C GLY A 215 -21.03 4.91 -12.46
N LYS A 216 -20.10 5.57 -13.16
CA LYS A 216 -19.90 5.43 -14.61
C LYS A 216 -18.54 4.81 -14.93
N ARG A 217 -18.54 3.77 -15.77
CA ARG A 217 -17.31 3.15 -16.30
C ARG A 217 -16.71 4.06 -17.37
N LEU A 218 -15.42 4.36 -17.24
CA LEU A 218 -14.61 5.12 -18.18
C LEU A 218 -13.41 4.26 -18.60
N ALA A 219 -13.00 4.36 -19.86
CA ALA A 219 -11.76 3.79 -20.36
C ALA A 219 -10.75 4.91 -20.61
N LEU A 220 -9.53 4.76 -20.10
CA LEU A 220 -8.41 5.68 -20.30
C LEU A 220 -7.19 4.87 -20.80
N THR A 221 -6.26 5.52 -21.50
CA THR A 221 -4.99 4.90 -21.92
C THR A 221 -3.83 5.70 -21.34
N VAL A 222 -3.03 5.08 -20.47
CA VAL A 222 -1.96 5.75 -19.71
C VAL A 222 -0.58 5.29 -20.16
N LYS A 223 0.30 6.26 -20.42
CA LYS A 223 1.70 6.02 -20.77
C LYS A 223 2.54 5.94 -19.50
N VAL A 224 2.95 4.73 -19.13
CA VAL A 224 3.73 4.49 -17.92
C VAL A 224 5.08 5.21 -18.00
N ALA A 225 5.44 5.93 -16.94
CA ALA A 225 6.71 6.66 -16.84
C ALA A 225 7.63 6.02 -15.80
N GLN A 226 8.90 6.39 -15.82
CA GLN A 226 9.84 6.07 -14.75
C GLN A 226 9.54 6.92 -13.50
N LEU A 227 9.64 6.33 -12.32
CA LEU A 227 9.70 7.07 -11.05
C LEU A 227 11.09 7.66 -10.86
N GLU A 228 11.15 8.99 -10.76
CA GLU A 228 12.30 9.73 -10.24
C GLU A 228 12.20 9.79 -8.71
N GLU A 229 13.33 9.77 -8.01
CA GLU A 229 13.36 9.69 -6.53
C GLU A 229 13.75 11.03 -5.90
N GLU A 230 12.83 11.66 -5.18
CA GLU A 230 13.13 12.78 -4.27
C GLU A 230 12.96 12.36 -2.80
N PRO A 231 13.68 12.98 -1.83
CA PRO A 231 13.68 12.57 -0.42
C PRO A 231 12.92 13.54 0.50
N ASP A 232 11.92 13.01 1.22
CA ASP A 232 11.10 13.74 2.20
C ASP A 232 11.88 14.36 3.37
N ARG A 233 11.32 15.44 3.94
CA ARG A 233 11.81 16.11 5.16
C ARG A 233 10.66 16.67 6.01
N TRP A 234 10.75 16.54 7.34
CA TRP A 234 9.77 17.06 8.30
C TRP A 234 10.44 17.60 9.58
N ALA A 235 9.83 18.60 10.24
CA ALA A 235 9.98 18.93 11.67
C ALA A 235 8.90 19.93 12.16
N SER A 236 8.38 19.68 13.37
CA SER A 236 7.55 20.49 14.33
C SER A 236 7.38 22.03 14.18
N ALA A 237 6.34 22.70 14.71
CA ALA A 237 5.08 22.38 15.44
C ALA A 237 4.08 23.59 15.30
N ALA A 238 3.16 24.07 16.17
CA ALA A 238 2.63 23.75 17.52
C ALA A 238 1.21 24.39 17.73
N GLU A 239 0.63 24.23 18.95
CA GLU A 239 -0.51 24.97 19.59
C GLU A 239 -1.95 24.85 18.98
N ARG A 240 -3.00 25.05 19.79
CA ARG A 240 -4.07 24.04 20.05
C ARG A 240 -5.55 24.35 19.66
N SER A 241 -6.37 23.28 19.54
CA SER A 241 -7.85 23.12 19.74
C SER A 241 -8.82 23.48 18.57
N ALA A 242 -10.03 22.89 18.42
CA ALA A 242 -10.65 21.60 18.83
C ALA A 242 -12.01 21.35 18.08
N ALA A 243 -12.54 20.10 17.94
CA ALA A 243 -13.84 19.83 17.29
C ALA A 243 -14.65 18.59 17.81
N THR A 244 -15.84 18.81 18.37
CA THR A 244 -16.35 17.99 19.49
C THR A 244 -17.29 16.82 19.15
N ARG A 245 -17.55 16.46 17.88
CA ARG A 245 -18.50 15.36 17.53
C ARG A 245 -17.87 14.04 17.06
N LEU A 246 -16.63 14.07 16.56
CA LEU A 246 -15.91 12.86 16.14
C LEU A 246 -14.96 12.33 17.24
N GLY A 247 -14.70 13.13 18.27
CA GLY A 247 -13.65 12.91 19.27
C GLY A 247 -12.27 13.32 18.77
N ILE A 248 -12.15 14.55 18.24
CA ILE A 248 -10.88 15.08 17.71
C ILE A 248 -10.59 16.48 18.25
N ALA A 249 -9.33 16.75 18.55
CA ALA A 249 -8.82 18.12 18.54
C ALA A 249 -8.35 18.44 17.12
N ALA A 250 -8.87 19.50 16.50
CA ALA A 250 -8.51 19.87 15.14
C ALA A 250 -8.50 21.40 14.97
N ARG A 251 -7.55 21.91 14.19
CA ARG A 251 -7.27 23.36 14.00
C ARG A 251 -7.04 23.71 12.52
N PRO A 252 -7.05 25.00 12.12
CA PRO A 252 -6.68 25.41 10.76
C PRO A 252 -5.27 24.94 10.36
N VAL A 253 -5.09 24.59 9.09
CA VAL A 253 -3.79 24.11 8.56
C VAL A 253 -2.80 25.29 8.47
N PRO A 254 -1.59 25.19 9.06
CA PRO A 254 -0.52 26.18 8.85
C PRO A 254 -0.16 26.33 7.38
N ARG A 255 0.23 27.53 6.93
CA ARG A 255 0.59 27.77 5.51
C ARG A 255 1.80 26.93 5.09
N GLU A 256 2.72 26.75 6.01
CA GLU A 256 3.96 25.99 5.89
C GLU A 256 3.65 24.50 5.69
N LEU A 257 2.70 23.96 6.47
CA LEU A 257 2.24 22.57 6.38
C LEU A 257 1.36 22.34 5.14
N ALA A 258 0.57 23.34 4.74
CA ALA A 258 -0.21 23.26 3.50
C ALA A 258 0.74 23.15 2.30
N ARG A 259 1.76 24.02 2.23
CA ARG A 259 2.81 23.99 1.20
C ARG A 259 3.60 22.67 1.23
N SER A 260 4.04 22.20 2.39
CA SER A 260 4.81 20.95 2.49
C SER A 260 4.00 19.68 2.21
N ARG A 261 2.67 19.78 2.03
CA ARG A 261 1.78 18.66 1.69
C ARG A 261 1.02 18.89 0.37
N ASN A 262 1.44 19.88 -0.43
CA ASN A 262 0.78 20.28 -1.69
C ASN A 262 -0.75 20.53 -1.55
N LEU A 263 -1.16 21.08 -0.40
CA LEU A 263 -2.55 21.48 -0.14
C LEU A 263 -2.74 22.96 -0.55
N PRO A 264 -3.84 23.32 -1.24
CA PRO A 264 -4.16 24.72 -1.53
C PRO A 264 -4.27 25.55 -0.24
N GLU A 265 -3.66 26.75 -0.22
CA GLU A 265 -3.72 27.63 0.96
C GLU A 265 -5.18 27.91 1.37
N GLY A 266 -5.50 27.68 2.64
CA GLY A 266 -6.84 27.84 3.18
C GLY A 266 -7.78 26.64 3.02
N ARG A 267 -7.31 25.48 2.53
CA ARG A 267 -8.06 24.21 2.61
C ARG A 267 -7.64 23.34 3.80
N GLY A 268 -8.62 22.63 4.33
CA GLY A 268 -8.46 21.57 5.32
C GLY A 268 -8.47 21.99 6.78
N VAL A 269 -8.51 20.99 7.65
CA VAL A 269 -8.40 21.11 9.12
C VAL A 269 -7.45 20.04 9.64
N LEU A 270 -6.35 20.47 10.27
CA LEU A 270 -5.35 19.59 10.86
C LEU A 270 -5.87 18.99 12.18
N VAL A 271 -5.97 17.67 12.23
CA VAL A 271 -6.19 16.88 13.45
C VAL A 271 -4.91 16.86 14.28
N GLU A 272 -5.00 17.36 15.50
CA GLU A 272 -3.88 17.40 16.46
C GLU A 272 -3.87 16.20 17.40
N ARG A 273 -5.07 15.71 17.74
CA ARG A 273 -5.30 14.64 18.71
C ARG A 273 -6.60 13.95 18.36
N VAL A 274 -6.65 12.65 18.60
CA VAL A 274 -7.86 11.83 18.54
C VAL A 274 -8.11 11.27 19.93
N GLU A 275 -9.38 11.10 20.30
CA GLU A 275 -9.78 10.58 21.62
C GLU A 275 -9.85 9.06 21.61
N ASP A 276 -9.41 8.42 22.69
CA ASP A 276 -9.43 6.97 22.81
C ASP A 276 -10.87 6.44 22.89
N GLY A 277 -11.15 5.38 22.14
CA GLY A 277 -12.51 4.85 21.95
C GLY A 277 -13.44 5.75 21.10
N SER A 278 -12.93 6.85 20.54
CA SER A 278 -13.75 7.75 19.73
C SER A 278 -14.12 7.18 18.36
N LYS A 279 -15.20 7.73 17.78
CA LYS A 279 -15.63 7.45 16.41
C LYS A 279 -14.50 7.70 15.39
N ALA A 280 -13.72 8.77 15.58
CA ALA A 280 -12.55 9.07 14.76
C ALA A 280 -11.45 8.00 14.87
N GLN A 281 -11.10 7.56 16.11
CA GLN A 281 -10.08 6.53 16.30
C GLN A 281 -10.50 5.19 15.68
N ILE A 282 -11.75 4.79 15.90
CA ILE A 282 -12.33 3.56 15.33
C ILE A 282 -12.32 3.60 13.79
N ALA A 283 -12.53 4.77 13.20
CA ALA A 283 -12.45 5.00 11.75
C ALA A 283 -11.03 5.24 11.21
N GLY A 284 -9.99 5.05 12.02
CA GLY A 284 -8.58 5.15 11.59
C GLY A 284 -8.05 6.58 11.39
N VAL A 285 -8.78 7.61 11.85
CA VAL A 285 -8.28 8.99 11.91
C VAL A 285 -7.15 9.07 12.93
N ALA A 286 -6.08 9.80 12.61
CA ALA A 286 -4.88 9.93 13.46
C ALA A 286 -4.52 11.40 13.72
N ALA A 287 -3.75 11.63 14.78
CA ALA A 287 -3.05 12.90 14.95
C ALA A 287 -2.08 13.12 13.78
N GLY A 288 -2.06 14.33 13.21
CA GLY A 288 -1.29 14.66 12.02
C GLY A 288 -2.06 14.54 10.69
N ASP A 289 -3.30 14.02 10.68
CA ASP A 289 -4.19 14.05 9.52
C ASP A 289 -4.69 15.48 9.21
N VAL A 290 -4.88 15.82 7.94
CA VAL A 290 -5.61 17.04 7.55
C VAL A 290 -6.92 16.64 6.87
N ILE A 291 -8.06 16.82 7.54
CA ILE A 291 -9.39 16.61 6.96
C ILE A 291 -9.63 17.70 5.91
N VAL A 292 -9.65 17.34 4.62
CA VAL A 292 -9.83 18.27 3.50
C VAL A 292 -11.26 18.28 2.93
N GLU A 293 -12.01 17.18 3.08
CA GLU A 293 -13.42 17.09 2.68
C GLU A 293 -14.27 16.31 3.69
N VAL A 294 -15.56 16.65 3.73
CA VAL A 294 -16.63 15.90 4.41
C VAL A 294 -17.72 15.64 3.37
N ASN A 295 -18.08 14.38 3.14
CA ASN A 295 -19.06 13.94 2.14
C ASN A 295 -18.83 14.58 0.76
N ARG A 296 -17.58 14.53 0.27
CA ARG A 296 -17.11 15.16 -0.99
C ARG A 296 -17.32 16.68 -1.08
N THR A 297 -17.55 17.35 0.05
CA THR A 297 -17.64 18.81 0.16
C THR A 297 -16.34 19.33 0.78
N PRO A 298 -15.58 20.21 0.08
CA PRO A 298 -14.36 20.81 0.61
C PRO A 298 -14.58 21.57 1.92
N VAL A 299 -13.70 21.33 2.89
CA VAL A 299 -13.70 21.98 4.20
C VAL A 299 -12.54 22.96 4.27
N ALA A 300 -12.82 24.20 4.67
CA ALA A 300 -11.82 25.29 4.77
C ALA A 300 -11.57 25.79 6.20
N SER A 301 -12.29 25.27 7.20
CA SER A 301 -12.14 25.68 8.60
C SER A 301 -12.76 24.68 9.57
N VAL A 302 -12.39 24.77 10.86
CA VAL A 302 -13.01 24.01 11.96
C VAL A 302 -14.54 24.23 12.00
N GLY A 303 -15.00 25.47 11.76
CA GLY A 303 -16.43 25.78 11.70
C GLY A 303 -17.14 25.14 10.50
N ALA A 304 -16.47 25.03 9.35
CA ALA A 304 -17.00 24.31 8.19
C ALA A 304 -17.05 22.78 8.42
N LEU A 305 -16.04 22.22 9.10
CA LEU A 305 -16.04 20.81 9.53
C LEU A 305 -17.23 20.52 10.45
N GLN A 306 -17.36 21.32 11.51
CA GLN A 306 -18.46 21.26 12.48
C GLN A 306 -19.83 21.36 11.77
N ALA A 307 -20.03 22.37 10.93
CA ALA A 307 -21.29 22.58 10.20
C ALA A 307 -21.60 21.51 9.13
N ALA A 308 -20.59 20.83 8.57
CA ALA A 308 -20.81 19.71 7.65
C ALA A 308 -21.22 18.44 8.40
N LEU A 309 -20.63 18.18 9.57
CA LEU A 309 -20.99 17.08 10.47
C LEU A 309 -22.37 17.30 11.10
N ASP A 310 -22.71 18.52 11.51
CA ASP A 310 -23.99 18.86 12.14
C ASP A 310 -25.19 18.77 11.18
N LYS A 311 -24.95 18.87 9.86
CA LYS A 311 -25.96 18.67 8.81
C LYS A 311 -26.15 17.21 8.40
N HIS A 312 -25.27 16.29 8.83
CA HIS A 312 -25.32 14.91 8.39
C HIS A 312 -26.36 14.09 9.17
N PRO A 313 -27.17 13.23 8.52
CA PRO A 313 -28.12 12.37 9.22
C PRO A 313 -27.42 11.39 10.18
N ALA A 314 -27.80 11.44 11.46
CA ALA A 314 -27.26 10.54 12.47
C ALA A 314 -27.47 9.06 12.11
N GLY A 315 -26.47 8.23 12.40
CA GLY A 315 -26.49 6.79 12.10
C GLY A 315 -26.16 6.42 10.65
N LYS A 316 -25.80 7.38 9.79
CA LYS A 316 -25.18 7.12 8.49
C LYS A 316 -23.67 7.39 8.54
N PRO A 317 -22.83 6.64 7.80
CA PRO A 317 -21.40 6.97 7.70
C PRO A 317 -21.21 8.34 7.04
N VAL A 318 -20.27 9.12 7.57
CA VAL A 318 -19.68 10.30 6.94
C VAL A 318 -18.42 9.86 6.21
N LEU A 319 -18.28 10.23 4.95
CA LEU A 319 -17.04 10.07 4.20
C LEU A 319 -16.12 11.27 4.48
N LEU A 320 -15.03 11.06 5.20
CA LEU A 320 -13.94 12.03 5.30
C LEU A 320 -12.91 11.76 4.21
N LEU A 321 -12.34 12.83 3.65
CA LEU A 321 -11.05 12.76 2.96
C LEU A 321 -10.01 13.42 3.87
N VAL A 322 -8.97 12.68 4.23
CA VAL A 322 -7.84 13.18 5.02
C VAL A 322 -6.55 13.18 4.19
N ASN A 323 -5.62 14.08 4.49
CA ASN A 323 -4.25 14.05 4.01
C ASN A 323 -3.30 13.73 5.17
N ARG A 324 -2.73 12.52 5.15
CA ARG A 324 -1.73 12.01 6.10
C ARG A 324 -0.37 12.10 5.41
N GLU A 325 0.49 12.99 5.91
CA GLU A 325 1.89 13.09 5.47
C GLU A 325 2.04 13.23 3.93
N GLY A 326 1.19 14.05 3.31
CA GLY A 326 1.17 14.26 1.86
C GLY A 326 0.30 13.26 1.08
N GLN A 327 0.04 12.07 1.62
CA GLN A 327 -0.87 11.09 1.02
C GLN A 327 -2.33 11.36 1.39
N SER A 328 -3.22 11.39 0.39
CA SER A 328 -4.66 11.54 0.64
C SER A 328 -5.35 10.17 0.75
N LEU A 329 -6.24 10.04 1.74
CA LEU A 329 -6.90 8.81 2.18
C LEU A 329 -8.38 9.08 2.49
N TYR A 330 -9.29 8.25 1.99
CA TYR A 330 -10.71 8.25 2.36
C TYR A 330 -10.94 7.38 3.60
N LEU A 331 -11.65 7.94 4.60
CA LEU A 331 -12.04 7.26 5.85
C LEU A 331 -13.56 7.41 6.05
N THR A 332 -14.24 6.36 6.52
CA THR A 332 -15.69 6.40 6.80
C THR A 332 -15.95 6.38 8.30
N VAL A 333 -16.58 7.43 8.83
CA VAL A 333 -16.87 7.58 10.27
C VAL A 333 -18.36 7.47 10.53
N SER A 334 -18.80 6.59 11.44
CA SER A 334 -20.20 6.51 11.86
C SER A 334 -20.53 7.60 12.88
N VAL A 335 -21.40 8.57 12.52
CA VAL A 335 -21.68 9.79 13.30
C VAL A 335 -23.06 9.79 13.95
#